data_AF-A0A8H6ISE2-F1
#
_entry.id   AF-A0A8H6ISE2-F1
#
_cell.length_a   1.000
_cell.length_b   1.000
_cell.length_c   1.000
_cell.angle_alpha   90.00
_cell.angle_beta   90.00
_cell.angle_gamma   90.00
#
_symmetry.space_group_name_H-M   'P 1'
#
loop_
_entity.id
_entity.type
_entity.pdbx_description
1 polymer ?
#
loop_
_entity_poly.entity_id
_entity_poly.type
_entity_poly.pdbx_seq_one_letter_code
_entity_poly.pdbx_strand_id
1 'polypeptide(L)'
;MHFYIGAWEPIGSRGSLSGALSSITGINQEVLLKWGMIPGKQGLAQLRTPCYRDCSVAQRMSWASRPETTKVEDIAEDIAHCLLGLFDINMPLLYGEGPRAFARFQEEIMKVSTDQSHFAWGYDHWHTALNNREAKSTLAPDPGCFRDCGTIVEAFDQRDLSEFKLTNVGLTLTLPLVRTCDRNIVYAAPNYKRQSDPKARLCVVLATAKPTSAPARMEPTSGQSNRELSLGGS
;
A
#
# COMPACT_ATOMS: atom_id res chain seq x y z
N MET A 1 28.37 -1.22 -6.49
CA MET A 1 28.39 -0.07 -5.57
C MET A 1 29.02 -0.52 -4.26
N HIS A 2 30.02 0.21 -3.77
CA HIS A 2 30.67 0.01 -2.48
C HIS A 2 30.26 1.14 -1.54
N PHE A 3 30.07 0.81 -0.26
CA PHE A 3 29.73 1.76 0.79
C PHE A 3 30.99 2.06 1.61
N TYR A 4 31.10 3.30 2.06
CA TYR A 4 32.26 3.79 2.80
C TYR A 4 31.78 4.53 4.05
N ILE A 5 32.56 4.46 5.13
CA ILE A 5 32.35 5.35 6.29
C ILE A 5 32.86 6.76 5.98
N GLY A 6 32.64 7.72 6.89
CA GLY A 6 33.07 9.12 6.72
C GLY A 6 34.58 9.31 6.50
N ALA A 7 35.41 8.34 6.93
CA ALA A 7 36.85 8.30 6.67
C ALA A 7 37.22 7.72 5.28
N TRP A 8 36.23 7.50 4.40
CA TRP A 8 36.39 6.83 3.10
C TRP A 8 36.90 5.39 3.16
N GLU A 9 36.77 4.73 4.31
CA GLU A 9 37.12 3.30 4.44
C GLU A 9 35.94 2.43 3.97
N PRO A 10 36.20 1.36 3.19
CA PRO A 10 35.14 0.53 2.65
C PRO A 10 34.46 -0.31 3.74
N ILE A 11 33.15 -0.14 3.89
CA ILE A 11 32.28 -0.96 4.76
C ILE A 11 31.96 -2.29 4.08
N GLY A 12 31.76 -2.26 2.77
CA GLY A 12 31.40 -3.43 1.99
C GLY A 12 30.69 -3.09 0.69
N SER A 13 30.33 -4.12 -0.07
CA SER A 13 29.50 -3.98 -1.26
C SER A 13 28.02 -4.09 -0.90
N ARG A 14 27.14 -3.64 -1.81
CA ARG A 14 25.70 -3.91 -1.70
C ARG A 14 25.38 -5.40 -1.54
N GLY A 15 26.13 -6.27 -2.21
CA GLY A 15 25.96 -7.71 -2.11
C GLY A 15 26.26 -8.22 -0.70
N SER A 16 27.41 -7.83 -0.14
CA SER A 16 27.83 -8.28 1.20
C SER A 16 26.95 -7.72 2.32
N LEU A 17 26.45 -6.49 2.17
CA LEU A 17 25.60 -5.85 3.18
C LEU A 17 24.11 -6.16 3.02
N SER A 18 23.70 -6.86 1.96
CA SER A 18 22.29 -7.06 1.62
C SER A 18 21.48 -7.72 2.74
N GLY A 19 22.04 -8.70 3.47
CA GLY A 19 21.37 -9.33 4.60
C GLY A 19 21.14 -8.37 5.77
N ALA A 20 22.17 -7.60 6.14
CA ALA A 20 22.07 -6.60 7.20
C ALA A 20 21.08 -5.48 6.83
N LEU A 21 21.18 -4.96 5.59
CA LEU A 21 20.25 -3.97 5.07
C LEU A 21 18.82 -4.49 5.09
N SER A 22 18.59 -5.73 4.64
CA SER A 22 17.27 -6.36 4.67
C SER A 22 16.68 -6.43 6.07
N SER A 23 17.50 -6.80 7.07
CA SER A 23 17.05 -6.87 8.47
C SER A 23 16.67 -5.52 9.08
N ILE A 24 17.33 -4.44 8.64
CA ILE A 24 17.11 -3.08 9.17
C ILE A 24 15.95 -2.39 8.45
N THR A 25 15.88 -2.51 7.12
CA THR A 25 14.94 -1.75 6.28
C THR A 25 13.67 -2.52 5.95
N GLY A 26 13.64 -3.84 6.14
CA GLY A 26 12.56 -4.70 5.68
C GLY A 26 12.52 -4.90 4.16
N ILE A 27 13.49 -4.35 3.41
CA ILE A 27 13.58 -4.58 1.96
C ILE A 27 14.08 -6.00 1.73
N ASN A 28 13.39 -6.79 0.92
CA ASN A 28 13.83 -8.15 0.60
C ASN A 28 15.24 -8.14 -0.03
N GLN A 29 16.10 -9.07 0.43
CA GLN A 29 17.48 -9.20 -0.05
C GLN A 29 17.56 -9.34 -1.58
N GLU A 30 16.62 -10.06 -2.20
CA GLU A 30 16.56 -10.24 -3.65
C GLU A 30 16.33 -8.91 -4.38
N VAL A 31 15.44 -8.06 -3.86
CA VAL A 31 15.17 -6.71 -4.39
C VAL A 31 16.42 -5.84 -4.28
N LEU A 32 17.13 -5.88 -3.15
CA LEU A 32 18.38 -5.15 -2.95
C LEU A 32 19.47 -5.60 -3.92
N LEU A 33 19.61 -6.91 -4.15
CA LEU A 33 20.62 -7.46 -5.06
C LEU A 33 20.36 -7.09 -6.52
N LYS A 34 19.09 -6.98 -6.92
CA LYS A 34 18.68 -6.65 -8.30
C LYS A 34 18.39 -5.17 -8.54
N TRP A 35 18.47 -4.33 -7.51
CA TRP A 35 18.27 -2.89 -7.63
C TRP A 35 19.17 -2.28 -8.72
N GLY A 36 18.61 -1.49 -9.63
CA GLY A 36 19.36 -0.85 -10.72
C GLY A 36 19.88 -1.78 -11.82
N MET A 37 19.49 -3.06 -11.82
CA MET A 37 19.73 -3.94 -12.98
C MET A 37 18.65 -3.67 -14.04
N ILE A 38 19.07 -3.38 -15.28
CA ILE A 38 18.15 -3.22 -16.41
C ILE A 38 17.81 -4.62 -16.95
N PRO A 39 16.54 -5.05 -16.96
CA PRO A 39 16.14 -6.28 -17.61
C PRO A 39 16.51 -6.22 -19.10
N GLY A 40 17.34 -7.14 -19.59
CA GLY A 40 17.66 -7.26 -21.02
C GLY A 40 19.14 -7.18 -21.41
N LYS A 41 20.08 -6.87 -20.50
CA LYS A 41 21.52 -6.86 -20.83
C LYS A 41 22.28 -8.18 -20.61
N GLN A 42 21.67 -9.20 -20.01
CA GLN A 42 22.25 -10.54 -19.94
C GLN A 42 21.16 -11.57 -20.18
N GLY A 43 21.32 -12.37 -21.24
CA GLY A 43 20.38 -13.37 -21.73
C GLY A 43 20.20 -14.58 -20.80
N LEU A 44 19.78 -14.35 -19.57
CA LEU A 44 19.27 -15.38 -18.68
C LEU A 44 17.76 -15.18 -18.51
N ALA A 45 17.04 -15.94 -19.34
CA ALA A 45 15.64 -16.22 -19.18
C ALA A 45 15.31 -16.76 -17.76
N GLN A 46 14.14 -16.36 -17.24
CA GLN A 46 13.24 -17.21 -16.42
C GLN A 46 13.42 -17.39 -14.90
N LEU A 47 14.07 -16.47 -14.17
CA LEU A 47 13.75 -16.31 -12.74
C LEU A 47 13.10 -14.93 -12.54
N ARG A 48 11.77 -14.93 -12.43
CA ARG A 48 10.87 -13.79 -12.14
C ARG A 48 11.14 -13.27 -10.72
N THR A 49 12.34 -12.79 -10.48
CA THR A 49 12.70 -12.18 -9.19
C THR A 49 12.31 -10.71 -9.23
N PRO A 50 11.59 -10.21 -8.22
CA PRO A 50 11.03 -8.86 -8.23
C PRO A 50 12.15 -7.81 -8.21
N CYS A 51 12.07 -6.84 -9.12
CA CYS A 51 12.69 -5.53 -8.93
C CYS A 51 11.78 -4.66 -8.04
N TYR A 52 12.26 -3.50 -7.60
CA TYR A 52 11.46 -2.63 -6.74
C TYR A 52 10.15 -2.16 -7.41
N ARG A 53 10.11 -2.12 -8.76
CA ARG A 53 8.90 -1.78 -9.54
C ARG A 53 7.87 -2.90 -9.55
N ASP A 54 8.28 -4.14 -9.29
CA ASP A 54 7.39 -5.30 -9.16
C ASP A 54 6.85 -5.44 -7.72
N CYS A 55 7.35 -4.63 -6.78
CA CYS A 55 6.88 -4.62 -5.40
C CYS A 55 5.65 -3.72 -5.27
N SER A 56 4.71 -4.13 -4.44
CA SER A 56 3.48 -3.37 -4.26
C SER A 56 3.74 -1.99 -3.62
N VAL A 57 2.79 -1.06 -3.77
CA VAL A 57 2.81 0.24 -3.11
C VAL A 57 2.96 0.07 -1.60
N ALA A 58 2.21 -0.85 -0.99
CA ALA A 58 2.27 -1.11 0.44
C ALA A 58 3.65 -1.62 0.88
N GLN A 59 4.27 -2.51 0.09
CA GLN A 59 5.63 -3.00 0.37
C GLN A 59 6.63 -1.85 0.30
N ARG A 60 6.59 -1.04 -0.76
CA ARG A 60 7.48 0.12 -0.91
C ARG A 60 7.29 1.15 0.20
N MET A 61 6.04 1.43 0.60
CA MET A 61 5.74 2.31 1.74
C MET A 61 6.27 1.74 3.06
N SER A 62 6.20 0.42 3.27
CA SER A 62 6.75 -0.23 4.47
C SER A 62 8.27 -0.04 4.61
N TRP A 63 9.00 0.10 3.50
CA TRP A 63 10.45 0.36 3.56
C TRP A 63 10.77 1.76 4.09
N ALA A 64 9.79 2.67 4.01
CA ALA A 64 9.86 4.03 4.51
C ALA A 64 9.26 4.19 5.92
N SER A 65 8.68 3.14 6.50
CA SER A 65 7.94 3.18 7.77
C SER A 65 8.83 3.20 9.03
N ARG A 66 10.00 3.83 8.97
CA ARG A 66 11.07 3.64 9.96
C ARG A 66 10.64 3.94 11.42
N PRO A 67 11.22 3.26 12.43
CA PRO A 67 10.73 3.31 13.81
C PRO A 67 11.03 4.58 14.64
N GLU A 68 11.85 5.51 14.13
CA GLU A 68 12.44 6.58 14.96
C GLU A 68 12.44 7.97 14.30
N THR A 69 11.35 8.38 13.65
CA THR A 69 11.17 9.80 13.36
C THR A 69 10.50 10.47 14.56
N THR A 70 11.34 11.01 15.42
CA THR A 70 11.00 11.78 16.62
C THR A 70 10.20 13.05 16.27
N LYS A 71 8.87 12.92 16.16
CA LYS A 71 7.86 14.01 16.13
C LYS A 71 7.98 15.09 15.02
N VAL A 72 6.81 15.67 14.75
CA VAL A 72 6.53 16.97 14.12
C VAL A 72 6.31 16.91 12.60
N GLU A 73 5.17 17.50 12.24
CA GLU A 73 4.60 17.76 10.91
C GLU A 73 5.57 18.09 9.76
N ASP A 74 6.79 18.56 10.05
CA ASP A 74 7.83 18.92 9.06
C ASP A 74 8.44 17.71 8.35
N ILE A 75 8.35 16.51 8.94
CA ILE A 75 8.95 15.30 8.34
C ILE A 75 8.08 14.74 7.20
N ALA A 76 6.78 15.06 7.14
CA ALA A 76 5.89 14.52 6.11
C ALA A 76 6.27 15.01 4.69
N GLU A 77 6.73 16.25 4.59
CA GLU A 77 7.23 16.86 3.35
C GLU A 77 8.55 16.22 2.91
N ASP A 78 9.52 16.15 3.81
CA ASP A 78 10.82 15.50 3.56
C ASP A 78 10.67 14.04 3.15
N ILE A 79 9.77 13.30 3.82
CA ILE A 79 9.43 11.92 3.48
C ILE A 79 8.85 11.85 2.07
N ALA A 80 7.86 12.66 1.74
CA ALA A 80 7.25 12.66 0.41
C ALA A 80 8.31 12.89 -0.68
N HIS A 81 9.22 13.84 -0.45
CA HIS A 81 10.32 14.14 -1.35
C HIS A 81 11.34 13.00 -1.46
N CYS A 82 11.69 12.35 -0.35
CA CYS A 82 12.55 11.16 -0.36
C CYS A 82 11.93 9.99 -1.15
N LEU A 83 10.60 9.88 -1.18
CA LEU A 83 9.89 8.77 -1.81
C LEU A 83 9.64 8.94 -3.31
N LEU A 84 9.79 10.16 -3.87
CA LEU A 84 9.58 10.41 -5.30
C LEU A 84 10.38 9.45 -6.19
N GLY A 85 11.67 9.27 -5.87
CA GLY A 85 12.55 8.37 -6.63
C GLY A 85 12.21 6.88 -6.46
N LEU A 86 11.64 6.48 -5.32
CA LEU A 86 11.22 5.10 -5.07
C LEU A 86 9.94 4.75 -5.85
N PHE A 87 9.08 5.73 -6.08
CA PHE A 87 7.80 5.54 -6.76
C PHE A 87 7.82 6.00 -8.23
N ASP A 88 8.92 6.56 -8.72
CA ASP A 88 9.06 7.12 -10.07
C ASP A 88 8.01 8.22 -10.34
N ILE A 89 7.77 9.06 -9.32
CA ILE A 89 6.78 10.14 -9.36
C ILE A 89 7.48 11.48 -9.57
N ASN A 90 6.91 12.27 -10.47
CA ASN A 90 7.30 13.66 -10.68
C ASN A 90 6.17 14.58 -10.23
N MET A 91 6.40 15.34 -9.17
CA MET A 91 5.45 16.34 -8.65
C MET A 91 6.21 17.61 -8.28
N PRO A 92 5.63 18.81 -8.49
CA PRO A 92 6.25 20.05 -8.05
C PRO A 92 6.55 20.04 -6.55
N LEU A 93 7.76 20.46 -6.17
CA LEU A 93 8.14 20.69 -4.78
C LEU A 93 7.49 22.01 -4.34
N LEU A 94 6.45 21.94 -3.53
CA LEU A 94 5.86 23.11 -2.90
C LEU A 94 6.29 23.10 -1.44
N TYR A 95 7.02 24.13 -1.03
CA TYR A 95 7.54 24.24 0.32
C TYR A 95 6.48 24.74 1.29
N GLY A 96 6.48 24.22 2.52
CA GLY A 96 5.59 24.67 3.60
C GLY A 96 4.19 24.06 3.51
N GLU A 97 4.09 22.86 2.94
CA GLU A 97 2.84 22.11 2.87
C GLU A 97 2.62 21.24 4.09
N GLY A 98 3.71 20.86 4.77
CA GLY A 98 3.69 19.98 5.93
C GLY A 98 2.98 18.67 5.58
N PRO A 99 1.99 18.23 6.39
CA PRO A 99 1.28 16.96 6.15
C PRO A 99 0.58 16.85 4.79
N ARG A 100 0.23 17.97 4.15
CA ARG A 100 -0.44 17.96 2.82
C ARG A 100 0.48 17.49 1.70
N ALA A 101 1.80 17.59 1.87
CA ALA A 101 2.76 17.09 0.88
C ALA A 101 2.62 15.57 0.68
N PHE A 102 2.45 14.82 1.78
CA PHE A 102 2.28 13.37 1.72
C PHE A 102 0.92 12.96 1.13
N ALA A 103 -0.14 13.74 1.39
CA ALA A 103 -1.43 13.53 0.73
C ALA A 103 -1.32 13.72 -0.79
N ARG A 104 -0.71 14.83 -1.25
CA ARG A 104 -0.48 15.04 -2.70
C ARG A 104 0.38 13.92 -3.30
N PHE A 105 1.41 13.48 -2.60
CA PHE A 105 2.23 12.36 -3.06
C PHE A 105 1.41 11.09 -3.29
N GLN A 106 0.50 10.75 -2.37
CA GLN A 106 -0.41 9.62 -2.55
C GLN A 106 -1.37 9.81 -3.73
N GLU A 107 -1.89 11.02 -3.96
CA GLU A 107 -2.71 11.32 -5.14
C GLU A 107 -1.93 11.10 -6.45
N GLU A 108 -0.66 11.49 -6.50
CA GLU A 108 0.18 11.23 -7.67
C GLU A 108 0.45 9.74 -7.87
N ILE A 109 0.64 8.95 -6.79
CA ILE A 109 0.67 7.47 -6.89
C ILE A 109 -0.62 6.95 -7.53
N MET A 110 -1.78 7.42 -7.06
CA MET A 110 -3.08 6.96 -7.57
C MET A 110 -3.34 7.33 -9.03
N LYS A 111 -2.70 8.39 -9.55
CA LYS A 111 -2.79 8.76 -10.97
C LYS A 111 -1.99 7.83 -11.88
N VAL A 112 -0.91 7.23 -11.37
CA VAL A 112 0.04 6.43 -12.18
C VAL A 112 0.00 4.93 -11.84
N SER A 113 -0.72 4.52 -10.80
CA SER A 113 -0.75 3.14 -10.30
C SER A 113 -2.17 2.69 -9.95
N THR A 114 -2.50 1.47 -10.35
CA THR A 114 -3.75 0.75 -10.04
C THR A 114 -3.56 -0.31 -8.93
N ASP A 115 -2.50 -0.18 -8.15
CA ASP A 115 -2.15 -1.09 -7.06
C ASP A 115 -3.04 -0.86 -5.83
N GLN A 116 -3.94 -1.81 -5.54
CA GLN A 116 -4.92 -1.68 -4.43
C GLN A 116 -4.26 -1.84 -3.06
N SER A 117 -3.00 -2.28 -2.99
CA SER A 117 -2.27 -2.36 -1.72
C SER A 117 -2.04 -0.97 -1.11
N HIS A 118 -2.24 0.11 -1.87
CA HIS A 118 -2.30 1.47 -1.33
C HIS A 118 -3.29 1.60 -0.15
N PHE A 119 -4.38 0.82 -0.14
CA PHE A 119 -5.38 0.84 0.94
C PHE A 119 -5.12 -0.18 2.06
N ALA A 120 -3.93 -0.80 2.08
CA ALA A 120 -3.56 -1.79 3.08
C ALA A 120 -3.03 -1.19 4.39
N TRP A 121 -2.89 0.14 4.48
CA TRP A 121 -2.39 0.79 5.69
C TRP A 121 -3.32 0.51 6.89
N GLY A 122 -2.73 0.37 8.08
CA GLY A 122 -3.48 0.03 9.28
C GLY A 122 -4.01 -1.41 9.34
N TYR A 123 -3.58 -2.31 8.44
CA TYR A 123 -3.99 -3.72 8.37
C TYR A 123 -3.91 -4.47 9.71
N ASP A 124 -2.84 -4.25 10.49
CA ASP A 124 -2.65 -4.90 11.80
C ASP A 124 -3.16 -4.06 12.98
N HIS A 125 -3.62 -2.83 12.72
CA HIS A 125 -4.15 -1.90 13.72
C HIS A 125 -5.61 -1.51 13.46
N TRP A 126 -6.35 -2.29 12.67
CA TRP A 126 -7.72 -1.98 12.24
C TRP A 126 -8.68 -1.79 13.42
N HIS A 127 -8.45 -2.49 14.55
CA HIS A 127 -9.22 -2.31 15.79
C HIS A 127 -9.04 -0.92 16.42
N THR A 128 -7.87 -0.31 16.27
CA THR A 128 -7.59 1.06 16.71
C THR A 128 -8.17 2.06 15.71
N ALA A 129 -8.07 1.77 14.41
CA ALA A 129 -8.58 2.63 13.33
C ALA A 129 -10.11 2.77 13.33
N LEU A 130 -10.89 1.70 13.56
CA LEU A 130 -12.35 1.79 13.61
C LEU A 130 -12.88 2.49 14.87
N ASN A 131 -12.14 2.42 15.97
CA ASN A 131 -12.50 3.10 17.22
C ASN A 131 -12.05 4.56 17.23
N ASN A 132 -11.09 4.91 16.38
CA ASN A 132 -10.67 6.29 16.20
C ASN A 132 -11.55 6.98 15.16
N ARG A 133 -12.49 7.83 15.61
CA ARG A 133 -13.35 8.64 14.74
C ARG A 133 -12.58 9.60 13.81
N GLU A 134 -11.27 9.70 13.97
CA GLU A 134 -10.34 10.48 13.15
C GLU A 134 -9.74 9.70 11.97
N ALA A 135 -9.90 8.37 11.89
CA ALA A 135 -9.54 7.58 10.72
C ALA A 135 -10.58 7.73 9.58
N LYS A 136 -10.95 8.97 9.26
CA LYS A 136 -11.89 9.34 8.20
C LYS A 136 -11.22 9.52 6.83
N SER A 137 -9.90 9.58 6.80
CA SER A 137 -9.16 9.72 5.55
C SER A 137 -9.02 8.36 4.86
N THR A 138 -9.24 8.32 3.54
CA THR A 138 -8.92 7.15 2.70
C THR A 138 -7.42 7.01 2.46
N LEU A 139 -6.68 8.12 2.60
CA LEU A 139 -5.23 8.21 2.47
C LEU A 139 -4.54 8.00 3.83
N ALA A 140 -3.39 7.36 3.81
CA ALA A 140 -2.56 7.21 4.99
C ALA A 140 -2.00 8.57 5.44
N PRO A 141 -1.90 8.86 6.74
CA PRO A 141 -1.29 10.11 7.22
C PRO A 141 0.22 10.16 7.00
N ASP A 142 0.90 9.00 7.04
CA ASP A 142 2.35 8.87 6.91
C ASP A 142 2.72 7.41 6.53
N PRO A 143 3.94 7.13 6.02
CA PRO A 143 4.34 5.76 5.65
C PRO A 143 4.46 4.80 6.84
N GLY A 144 4.56 5.29 8.07
CA GLY A 144 4.53 4.49 9.30
C GLY A 144 3.29 3.61 9.41
N CYS A 145 2.17 4.05 8.83
CA CYS A 145 0.93 3.28 8.75
C CYS A 145 1.04 2.01 7.88
N PHE A 146 2.12 1.85 7.11
CA PHE A 146 2.42 0.67 6.29
C PHE A 146 3.46 -0.26 6.91
N ARG A 147 3.85 -0.07 8.18
CA ARG A 147 4.94 -0.83 8.82
C ARG A 147 4.84 -2.34 8.65
N ASP A 148 3.64 -2.89 8.80
CA ASP A 148 3.41 -4.35 8.70
C ASP A 148 3.01 -4.81 7.28
N CYS A 149 3.06 -3.89 6.31
CA CYS A 149 2.66 -4.17 4.94
C CYS A 149 3.77 -4.76 4.06
N GLY A 150 5.01 -4.90 4.57
CA GLY A 150 6.14 -5.42 3.81
C GLY A 150 5.98 -6.85 3.29
N THR A 151 5.10 -7.63 3.94
CA THR A 151 4.80 -9.02 3.58
C THR A 151 3.49 -9.18 2.81
N ILE A 152 2.85 -8.08 2.41
CA ILE A 152 1.63 -8.11 1.62
C ILE A 152 1.98 -8.39 0.16
N VAL A 153 1.34 -9.42 -0.40
CA VAL A 153 1.55 -9.90 -1.76
C VAL A 153 0.21 -10.09 -2.46
N GLU A 154 0.20 -10.08 -3.78
CA GLU A 154 -1.01 -10.32 -4.57
C GLU A 154 -1.62 -11.69 -4.24
N ALA A 155 -2.93 -11.73 -4.07
CA ALA A 155 -3.61 -12.96 -3.71
C ALA A 155 -3.77 -13.93 -4.90
N PHE A 156 -4.03 -13.36 -6.08
CA PHE A 156 -4.22 -14.03 -7.36
C PHE A 156 -3.52 -13.25 -8.49
N ASP A 157 -3.07 -13.93 -9.53
CA ASP A 157 -2.50 -13.31 -10.74
C ASP A 157 -3.66 -12.79 -11.61
N GLN A 158 -4.38 -11.76 -11.14
CA GLN A 158 -5.48 -11.12 -11.86
C GLN A 158 -5.03 -9.75 -12.35
N ARG A 159 -4.87 -9.65 -13.68
CA ARG A 159 -4.67 -8.39 -14.42
C ARG A 159 -5.97 -7.59 -14.62
N ASP A 160 -7.06 -7.97 -13.95
CA ASP A 160 -8.27 -7.12 -13.89
C ASP A 160 -8.02 -6.02 -12.86
N LEU A 161 -7.08 -5.15 -13.22
CA LEU A 161 -6.81 -3.89 -12.57
C LEU A 161 -7.99 -2.98 -12.93
N SER A 162 -8.99 -2.95 -12.08
CA SER A 162 -9.99 -1.89 -12.11
C SER A 162 -9.28 -0.56 -11.88
N GLU A 163 -9.32 0.32 -12.88
CA GLU A 163 -8.77 1.67 -12.78
C GLU A 163 -9.33 2.37 -11.53
N PHE A 164 -8.44 3.00 -10.77
CA PHE A 164 -8.86 3.93 -9.73
C PHE A 164 -9.17 5.26 -10.39
N LYS A 165 -10.31 5.85 -10.02
CA LYS A 165 -10.63 7.21 -10.45
C LYS A 165 -10.66 8.10 -9.23
N LEU A 166 -9.61 8.90 -9.09
CA LEU A 166 -9.63 10.05 -8.20
C LEU A 166 -10.44 11.16 -8.88
N THR A 167 -11.53 11.56 -8.25
CA THR A 167 -12.41 12.64 -8.70
C THR A 167 -12.41 13.74 -7.66
N ASN A 168 -12.92 14.91 -8.02
CA ASN A 168 -13.16 16.00 -7.05
C ASN A 168 -14.20 15.65 -5.96
N VAL A 169 -14.92 14.52 -6.10
CA VAL A 169 -15.86 14.00 -5.09
C VAL A 169 -15.19 12.99 -4.16
N GLY A 170 -14.10 12.38 -4.59
CA GLY A 170 -13.42 11.32 -3.87
C GLY A 170 -12.94 10.22 -4.79
N LEU A 171 -12.71 9.06 -4.19
CA LEU A 171 -12.08 7.92 -4.83
C LEU A 171 -13.12 6.89 -5.27
N THR A 172 -13.05 6.48 -6.54
CA THR A 172 -13.87 5.39 -7.09
C THR A 172 -12.98 4.17 -7.34
N LEU A 173 -13.39 3.02 -6.78
CA LEU A 173 -12.71 1.73 -6.87
C LEU A 173 -13.74 0.64 -7.17
N THR A 174 -13.40 -0.32 -8.04
CA THR A 174 -14.23 -1.52 -8.24
C THR A 174 -13.56 -2.71 -7.56
N LEU A 175 -14.17 -3.21 -6.49
CA LEU A 175 -13.64 -4.31 -5.67
C LEU A 175 -14.72 -5.37 -5.42
N PRO A 176 -14.35 -6.66 -5.34
CA PRO A 176 -15.24 -7.70 -4.83
C PRO A 176 -15.75 -7.35 -3.43
N LEU A 177 -17.06 -7.50 -3.22
CA LEU A 177 -17.68 -7.29 -1.92
C LEU A 177 -17.91 -8.62 -1.21
N VAL A 178 -17.44 -8.72 0.02
CA VAL A 178 -17.69 -9.87 0.91
C VAL A 178 -18.66 -9.44 1.99
N ARG A 179 -19.77 -10.16 2.11
CA ARG A 179 -20.77 -9.95 3.16
C ARG A 179 -20.65 -11.06 4.20
N THR A 180 -20.63 -10.65 5.46
CA THR A 180 -20.63 -11.57 6.59
C THR A 180 -22.06 -11.84 7.05
N CYS A 181 -22.38 -13.09 7.36
CA CYS A 181 -23.72 -13.52 7.75
C CYS A 181 -24.10 -13.11 9.19
N ASP A 182 -23.12 -12.81 10.04
CA ASP A 182 -23.29 -12.61 11.48
C ASP A 182 -23.53 -11.15 11.88
N ARG A 183 -22.83 -10.20 11.24
CA ARG A 183 -22.85 -8.78 11.64
C ARG A 183 -23.32 -7.82 10.56
N ASN A 184 -23.73 -8.35 9.40
CA ASN A 184 -24.12 -7.56 8.24
C ASN A 184 -23.04 -6.49 7.88
N ILE A 185 -21.78 -6.85 8.10
CA ILE A 185 -20.63 -6.02 7.73
C ILE A 185 -20.29 -6.32 6.29
N VAL A 186 -20.15 -5.25 5.51
CA VAL A 186 -19.71 -5.30 4.12
C VAL A 186 -18.24 -4.95 4.07
N TYR A 187 -17.45 -5.88 3.52
CA TYR A 187 -16.03 -5.70 3.27
C TYR A 187 -15.80 -5.55 1.76
N ALA A 188 -14.91 -4.65 1.37
CA ALA A 188 -14.27 -4.69 0.07
C ALA A 188 -13.00 -5.53 0.18
N ALA A 189 -12.82 -6.49 -0.73
CA ALA A 189 -11.70 -7.41 -0.72
C ALA A 189 -10.72 -7.09 -1.87
N PRO A 190 -9.69 -6.26 -1.63
CA PRO A 190 -8.63 -6.06 -2.61
C PRO A 190 -7.84 -7.36 -2.85
N ASN A 191 -7.17 -7.45 -4.00
CA ASN A 191 -6.43 -8.65 -4.42
C ASN A 191 -5.09 -8.85 -3.68
N TYR A 192 -5.10 -8.82 -2.35
CA TYR A 192 -3.89 -8.93 -1.53
C TYR A 192 -4.07 -9.87 -0.34
N LYS A 193 -2.97 -10.49 0.08
CA LYS A 193 -2.88 -11.41 1.22
C LYS A 193 -1.54 -11.24 1.92
N ARG A 194 -1.45 -11.73 3.16
CA ARG A 194 -0.18 -11.86 3.85
C ARG A 194 0.59 -13.05 3.30
N GLN A 195 1.89 -12.89 3.05
CA GLN A 195 2.73 -13.99 2.57
C GLN A 195 2.75 -15.20 3.52
N SER A 196 2.70 -14.95 4.84
CA SER A 196 2.70 -16.02 5.85
C SER A 196 1.35 -16.75 5.99
N ASP A 197 0.25 -16.14 5.57
CA ASP A 197 -1.08 -16.73 5.63
C ASP A 197 -1.76 -16.68 4.25
N PRO A 198 -1.58 -17.74 3.43
CA PRO A 198 -2.12 -17.77 2.08
C PRO A 198 -3.65 -17.90 2.05
N LYS A 199 -4.30 -18.22 3.18
CA LYS A 199 -5.76 -18.37 3.29
C LYS A 199 -6.43 -17.05 3.68
N ALA A 200 -5.74 -16.19 4.44
CA ALA A 200 -6.22 -14.86 4.75
C ALA A 200 -6.26 -13.95 3.50
N ARG A 201 -7.19 -12.99 3.51
CA ARG A 201 -7.30 -11.93 2.51
C ARG A 201 -7.34 -10.59 3.21
N LEU A 202 -6.76 -9.58 2.58
CA LEU A 202 -6.91 -8.20 2.98
C LEU A 202 -8.35 -7.77 2.70
N CYS A 203 -8.98 -7.08 3.66
CA CYS A 203 -10.33 -6.57 3.54
C CYS A 203 -10.42 -5.16 4.12
N VAL A 204 -11.07 -4.25 3.40
CA VAL A 204 -11.40 -2.91 3.86
C VAL A 204 -12.86 -2.89 4.31
N VAL A 205 -13.13 -2.43 5.52
CA VAL A 205 -14.51 -2.33 6.06
C VAL A 205 -15.21 -1.14 5.41
N LEU A 206 -16.35 -1.36 4.73
CA LEU A 206 -17.12 -0.29 4.09
C LEU A 206 -18.25 0.23 4.98
N ALA A 207 -18.96 -0.68 5.65
CA ALA A 207 -20.05 -0.33 6.55
C ALA A 207 -20.35 -1.46 7.53
N THR A 208 -20.63 -1.10 8.78
CA THR A 208 -21.35 -1.95 9.72
C THR A 208 -22.84 -1.65 9.57
N ALA A 209 -23.62 -2.52 8.94
CA ALA A 209 -25.06 -2.29 8.91
C ALA A 209 -25.61 -2.38 10.35
N LYS A 210 -26.47 -1.44 10.73
CA LYS A 210 -27.24 -1.57 11.98
C LYS A 210 -28.04 -2.87 11.90
N PRO A 211 -28.08 -3.69 12.97
CA PRO A 211 -28.87 -4.91 12.97
C PRO A 211 -30.30 -4.55 12.60
N THR A 212 -30.74 -5.04 11.44
CA THR A 212 -32.07 -4.75 10.92
C THR A 212 -33.04 -5.56 11.75
N SER A 213 -33.75 -4.91 12.68
CA SER A 213 -34.87 -5.50 13.40
C SER A 213 -36.08 -5.64 12.48
N ALA A 214 -36.03 -6.57 11.53
CA ALA A 214 -37.19 -7.07 10.80
C ALA A 214 -36.85 -8.44 10.19
N PRO A 215 -37.71 -9.46 10.33
CA PRO A 215 -37.40 -10.82 9.86
C PRO A 215 -37.33 -10.87 8.34
N ALA A 216 -36.29 -11.53 7.84
CA ALA A 216 -36.01 -11.72 6.43
C ALA A 216 -37.12 -12.57 5.76
N ARG A 217 -37.79 -12.00 4.76
CA ARG A 217 -38.55 -12.76 3.76
C ARG A 217 -37.63 -12.98 2.56
N MET A 218 -37.23 -14.23 2.32
CA MET A 218 -36.50 -14.62 1.12
C MET A 218 -37.45 -14.55 -0.09
N GLU A 219 -37.11 -13.74 -1.08
CA GLU A 219 -37.60 -13.85 -2.45
C GLU A 219 -36.38 -14.15 -3.34
N PRO A 220 -36.43 -15.19 -4.20
CA PRO A 220 -35.30 -15.53 -5.05
C PRO A 220 -35.36 -14.68 -6.32
N THR A 221 -34.33 -13.89 -6.60
CA THR A 221 -34.15 -13.35 -7.96
C THR A 221 -32.69 -13.43 -8.41
N SER A 222 -32.54 -14.27 -9.43
CA SER A 222 -31.49 -14.28 -10.44
C SER A 222 -31.18 -12.88 -10.97
N GLY A 223 -29.90 -12.54 -11.07
CA GLY A 223 -29.44 -11.37 -11.81
C GLY A 223 -28.08 -10.88 -11.33
N GLN A 224 -27.04 -11.09 -12.14
CA GLN A 224 -25.74 -10.42 -11.98
C GLN A 224 -25.98 -8.90 -11.91
N SER A 225 -25.62 -8.28 -10.79
CA SER A 225 -25.66 -6.84 -10.61
C SER A 225 -24.26 -6.34 -10.30
N ASN A 226 -23.55 -5.88 -11.34
CA ASN A 226 -22.43 -4.97 -11.17
C ASN A 226 -22.98 -3.67 -10.59
N ARG A 227 -22.53 -3.28 -9.40
CA ARG A 227 -22.84 -1.98 -8.81
C ARG A 227 -21.54 -1.23 -8.55
N GLU A 228 -21.36 -0.14 -9.28
CA GLU A 228 -20.37 0.90 -8.98
C GLU A 228 -20.80 1.64 -7.72
N LEU A 229 -19.88 1.89 -6.80
CA LEU A 229 -20.10 2.66 -5.59
C LEU A 229 -19.03 3.74 -5.48
N SER A 230 -19.46 5.00 -5.47
CA SER A 230 -18.65 6.18 -5.21
C SER A 230 -18.61 6.47 -3.71
N LEU A 231 -17.41 6.56 -3.13
CA LEU A 231 -17.23 6.97 -1.74
C LEU A 231 -16.96 8.48 -1.72
N GLY A 232 -17.95 9.25 -1.25
CA GLY A 232 -17.82 10.70 -1.06
C GLY A 232 -17.10 11.04 0.24
N GLY A 233 -16.09 11.90 0.16
CA GLY A 233 -15.43 12.49 1.32
C GLY A 233 -16.18 13.74 1.83
N SER A 234 -16.17 13.95 3.15
CA SER A 234 -16.55 15.21 3.82
C SER A 234 -15.32 15.92 4.33
#